data_AF-A0AAC9MW77-F1
#
_entry.id   AF-A0AAC9MW77-F1
#
_cell.length_a   1.000
_cell.length_b   1.000
_cell.length_c   1.000
_cell.angle_alpha   90.00
_cell.angle_beta   90.00
_cell.angle_gamma   90.00
#
_symmetry.space_group_name_H-M   'P 1'
#
loop_
_entity.id
_entity.type
_entity.pdbx_description
1 polymer ?
#
loop_
_entity_poly.entity_id
_entity_poly.type
_entity_poly.pdbx_seq_one_letter_code
_entity_poly.pdbx_strand_id
1 'polypeptide(L)'
;MVTMSVAQTTLALSEGFLGFLGGGVGAIALYAILGLLLMLVGFYAIDLTTPGKLNELVRAGKPNAVVLTASGLFSMAFIVVVAIFNAGGGLIEGLLAAMVFGLVGIVAQVLAVRVLEWAAGIQIGQLIHADELTPASFVVGAAHLGLGLVVAVAVA
;
A
#
# COMPACT_ATOMS: atom_id res chain seq x y z
N MET A 1 52.77 0.55 42.16
CA MET A 1 52.33 1.86 41.64
C MET A 1 51.67 1.60 40.29
N VAL A 2 50.35 1.83 40.23
CA VAL A 2 49.45 1.85 39.05
C VAL A 2 49.35 0.56 38.21
N THR A 3 48.47 -0.36 38.61
CA THR A 3 47.83 -1.29 37.68
C THR A 3 46.80 -0.50 36.85
N MET A 4 47.08 -0.36 35.56
CA MET A 4 46.19 0.28 34.61
C MET A 4 44.87 -0.50 34.50
N SER A 5 43.77 0.14 34.91
CA SER A 5 42.42 -0.30 34.58
C SER A 5 42.23 -0.17 33.07
N VAL A 6 42.39 -1.29 32.35
CA VAL A 6 42.08 -1.38 30.93
C VAL A 6 40.62 -0.98 30.75
N ALA A 7 40.38 0.10 30.03
CA ALA A 7 39.06 0.50 29.60
C ALA A 7 38.44 -0.64 28.77
N GLN A 8 37.54 -1.41 29.38
CA GLN A 8 36.65 -2.33 28.65
C GLN A 8 35.53 -1.51 27.99
N THR A 9 35.91 -0.71 27.00
CA THR A 9 34.96 -0.08 26.08
C THR A 9 34.95 -0.87 24.78
N THR A 10 34.52 -2.12 24.83
CA THR A 10 34.42 -2.99 23.64
C THR A 10 33.06 -3.69 23.64
N LEU A 11 32.05 -3.00 23.09
CA LEU A 11 30.73 -3.52 22.68
C LEU A 11 29.95 -4.29 23.77
N ALA A 12 29.55 -3.63 24.85
CA ALA A 12 28.57 -4.18 25.79
C ALA A 12 27.14 -4.13 25.19
N LEU A 13 26.82 -5.04 24.27
CA LEU A 13 25.44 -5.28 23.85
C LEU A 13 24.68 -5.91 25.04
N SER A 14 23.45 -5.45 25.31
CA SER A 14 22.64 -6.07 26.35
C SER A 14 22.35 -7.52 26.01
N GLU A 15 22.29 -8.38 27.04
CA GLU A 15 21.88 -9.77 26.85
C GLU A 15 20.50 -9.82 26.18
N GLY A 16 20.40 -10.51 25.05
CA GLY A 16 19.17 -10.58 24.24
C GLY A 16 19.02 -9.51 23.16
N PHE A 17 19.91 -8.51 23.05
CA PHE A 17 19.84 -7.48 22.01
C PHE A 17 19.84 -8.05 20.59
N LEU A 18 20.71 -9.02 20.32
CA LEU A 18 20.78 -9.66 19.00
C LEU A 18 19.52 -10.49 18.70
N GLY A 19 18.91 -11.11 19.71
CA GLY A 19 17.64 -11.83 19.56
C GLY A 19 16.47 -10.88 19.26
N PHE A 20 16.42 -9.74 19.96
CA PHE A 20 15.46 -8.68 19.69
C PHE A 20 15.62 -8.10 18.27
N LEU A 21 16.85 -7.79 17.86
CA LEU A 21 17.13 -7.32 16.50
C LEU A 21 16.75 -8.36 15.46
N GLY A 22 17.15 -9.63 15.63
CA GLY A 22 16.83 -10.71 14.71
C GLY A 22 15.32 -10.92 14.56
N GLY A 23 14.59 -10.94 15.67
CA GLY A 23 13.13 -11.02 15.68
C GLY A 23 12.47 -9.82 14.99
N GLY A 24 12.94 -8.61 15.29
CA GLY A 24 12.44 -7.38 14.67
C GLY A 24 12.68 -7.33 13.16
N VAL A 25 13.89 -7.67 12.71
CA VAL A 25 14.23 -7.73 11.28
C VAL A 25 13.39 -8.79 10.56
N GLY A 26 13.19 -9.96 11.17
CA GLY A 26 12.33 -11.00 10.63
C GLY A 26 10.87 -10.56 10.48
N ALA A 27 10.32 -9.89 11.50
CA ALA A 27 8.98 -9.32 11.44
C ALA A 27 8.85 -8.25 10.34
N ILE A 28 9.81 -7.33 10.24
CA ILE A 28 9.85 -6.30 9.17
C ILE A 28 9.84 -6.97 7.80
N ALA A 29 10.68 -7.98 7.58
CA ALA A 29 10.75 -8.69 6.30
C ALA A 29 9.42 -9.36 5.94
N LEU A 30 8.77 -10.01 6.90
CA LEU A 30 7.49 -10.69 6.68
C LEU A 30 6.35 -9.70 6.37
N TYR A 31 6.24 -8.61 7.13
CA TYR A 31 5.25 -7.57 6.84
C TYR A 31 5.54 -6.84 5.53
N ALA A 32 6.80 -6.64 5.16
CA ALA A 32 7.17 -6.05 3.88
C ALA A 32 6.78 -6.95 2.70
N ILE A 33 7.02 -8.27 2.81
CA ILE A 33 6.57 -9.25 1.81
C ILE A 33 5.05 -9.27 1.72
N LEU A 34 4.35 -9.32 2.86
CA LEU A 34 2.89 -9.29 2.88
C LEU A 34 2.35 -8.03 2.22
N GLY A 35 2.87 -6.86 2.61
CA GLY A 35 2.47 -5.58 2.04
C GLY A 35 2.70 -5.52 0.54
N LEU A 36 3.85 -6.00 0.05
CA LEU A 36 4.13 -6.12 -1.38
C LEU A 36 3.10 -7.00 -2.10
N LEU A 37 2.79 -8.18 -1.55
CA LEU A 37 1.81 -9.09 -2.14
C LEU A 37 0.41 -8.46 -2.22
N LEU A 38 -0.03 -7.81 -1.15
CA LEU A 38 -1.31 -7.09 -1.14
C LEU A 38 -1.34 -5.96 -2.17
N MET A 39 -0.24 -5.20 -2.29
CA MET A 39 -0.11 -4.16 -3.29
C MET A 39 -0.19 -4.69 -4.73
N LEU A 40 0.44 -5.83 -5.01
CA LEU A 40 0.36 -6.49 -6.32
C LEU A 40 -1.07 -6.96 -6.62
N VAL A 41 -1.74 -7.56 -5.63
CA VAL A 41 -3.15 -7.98 -5.76
C VAL A 41 -4.05 -6.79 -6.05
N GLY A 42 -3.90 -5.70 -5.30
CA GLY A 42 -4.69 -4.49 -5.50
C GLY A 42 -4.46 -3.84 -6.85
N PHE A 43 -3.19 -3.74 -7.29
CA PHE A 43 -2.87 -3.26 -8.63
C PHE A 43 -3.55 -4.09 -9.72
N TYR A 44 -3.46 -5.42 -9.63
CA TYR A 44 -4.10 -6.30 -10.60
C TYR A 44 -5.63 -6.24 -10.55
N ALA A 45 -6.22 -6.05 -9.36
CA ALA A 45 -7.66 -5.85 -9.21
C ALA A 45 -8.14 -4.55 -9.91
N ILE A 46 -7.36 -3.46 -9.81
CA ILE A 46 -7.66 -2.23 -10.54
C ILE A 46 -7.48 -2.43 -12.05
N ASP A 47 -6.38 -3.05 -12.48
CA ASP A 47 -6.10 -3.29 -13.90
C ASP A 47 -7.19 -4.15 -14.56
N LEU A 48 -7.64 -5.22 -13.88
CA LEU A 48 -8.71 -6.09 -14.38
C LEU A 48 -10.07 -5.38 -14.46
N THR A 49 -10.34 -4.45 -13.55
CA THR A 49 -11.61 -3.72 -13.50
C THR A 49 -11.62 -2.44 -14.34
N THR A 50 -10.47 -2.01 -14.87
CA THR A 50 -10.36 -0.80 -15.69
C THR A 50 -10.40 -1.17 -17.18
N PRO A 51 -11.27 -0.54 -17.99
CA PRO A 51 -11.33 -0.82 -19.41
C PRO A 51 -10.10 -0.26 -20.16
N GLY A 52 -9.37 -1.13 -20.83
CA GLY A 52 -8.05 -0.84 -21.40
C GLY A 52 -6.95 -1.18 -20.40
N LYS A 53 -6.01 -2.03 -20.80
CA LYS A 53 -4.92 -2.52 -19.94
C LYS A 53 -4.11 -1.34 -19.39
N LEU A 54 -4.32 -1.01 -18.12
CA LEU A 54 -3.79 0.18 -17.48
C LEU A 54 -2.26 0.11 -17.44
N ASN A 55 -1.71 -1.08 -17.21
CA ASN A 55 -0.27 -1.33 -17.25
C ASN A 55 0.37 -0.98 -18.61
N GLU A 56 -0.29 -1.28 -19.73
CA GLU A 56 0.19 -0.96 -21.08
C GLU A 56 0.12 0.55 -21.32
N LEU A 57 -0.94 1.22 -20.86
CA LEU A 57 -1.10 2.68 -20.99
C LEU A 57 -0.07 3.46 -20.17
N VAL A 58 0.23 3.00 -18.95
CA VAL A 58 1.30 3.58 -18.12
C VAL A 58 2.66 3.39 -18.78
N ARG A 59 2.94 2.20 -19.32
CA ARG A 59 4.18 1.93 -20.07
C ARG A 59 4.28 2.75 -21.36
N ALA A 60 3.15 3.06 -21.98
CA ALA A 60 3.07 3.93 -23.14
C ALA A 60 3.17 5.43 -22.78
N GLY A 61 3.27 5.78 -21.50
CA GLY A 61 3.44 7.16 -21.04
C GLY A 61 2.16 8.01 -21.12
N LYS A 62 0.98 7.39 -21.16
CA LYS A 62 -0.29 8.12 -21.20
C LYS A 62 -0.49 8.90 -19.89
N PRO A 63 -0.55 10.25 -19.91
CA PRO A 63 -0.44 11.06 -18.71
C PRO A 63 -1.56 10.81 -17.70
N ASN A 64 -2.81 10.69 -18.17
CA ASN A 64 -3.95 10.44 -17.31
C ASN A 64 -3.89 9.04 -16.69
N ALA A 65 -3.42 8.03 -17.44
CA ALA A 65 -3.23 6.68 -16.91
C ALA A 65 -2.18 6.67 -15.78
N VAL A 66 -1.09 7.43 -15.93
CA VAL A 66 -0.06 7.58 -14.90
C VAL A 66 -0.63 8.22 -13.63
N VAL A 67 -1.39 9.32 -13.76
CA VAL A 67 -2.01 10.01 -12.61
C VAL A 67 -2.95 9.08 -11.84
N LEU A 68 -3.90 8.44 -12.55
CA LEU A 68 -4.87 7.54 -11.92
C LEU A 68 -4.18 6.34 -11.27
N THR A 69 -3.19 5.74 -11.93
CA THR A 69 -2.42 4.62 -11.38
C THR A 69 -1.65 5.02 -10.14
N ALA A 70 -0.99 6.19 -10.16
CA ALA A 70 -0.24 6.69 -9.01
C ALA A 70 -1.16 6.97 -7.82
N SER A 71 -2.28 7.65 -8.04
CA SER A 71 -3.28 7.91 -7.00
C SER A 71 -3.89 6.62 -6.46
N GLY A 72 -4.27 5.67 -7.33
CA GLY A 72 -4.82 4.38 -6.92
C GLY A 72 -3.84 3.55 -6.11
N LEU A 73 -2.57 3.49 -6.53
CA LEU A 73 -1.52 2.76 -5.81
C LEU A 73 -1.25 3.36 -4.44
N PHE A 74 -1.18 4.69 -4.34
CA PHE A 74 -1.01 5.38 -3.07
C PHE A 74 -2.19 5.13 -2.12
N SER A 75 -3.42 5.14 -2.66
CA SER A 75 -4.63 4.86 -1.90
C SER A 75 -4.62 3.45 -1.29
N MET A 76 -4.25 2.44 -2.09
CA MET A 76 -4.13 1.05 -1.62
C MET A 76 -3.00 0.88 -0.62
N ALA A 77 -1.86 1.55 -0.83
CA ALA A 77 -0.75 1.53 0.11
C ALA A 77 -1.22 1.99 1.49
N PHE A 78 -2.05 3.03 1.54
CA PHE A 78 -2.58 3.54 2.79
C PHE A 78 -3.48 2.52 3.50
N ILE A 79 -4.37 1.83 2.77
CA ILE A 79 -5.19 0.74 3.32
C ILE A 79 -4.30 -0.35 3.92
N VAL A 80 -3.28 -0.81 3.19
CA VAL A 80 -2.37 -1.85 3.64
C VAL A 80 -1.57 -1.41 4.87
N VAL A 81 -1.10 -0.17 4.89
CA VAL A 81 -0.39 0.41 6.06
C VAL A 81 -1.29 0.41 7.29
N VAL A 82 -2.54 0.85 7.16
CA VAL A 82 -3.48 0.91 8.28
C VAL A 82 -3.88 -0.50 8.75
N ALA A 83 -4.04 -1.45 7.83
CA ALA A 83 -4.29 -2.86 8.16
C ALA A 83 -3.13 -3.48 8.96
N ILE A 84 -1.88 -3.21 8.56
CA ILE A 84 -0.68 -3.67 9.28
C ILE A 84 -0.55 -2.96 10.63
N PHE A 85 -0.82 -1.65 10.68
CA PHE A 85 -0.69 -0.87 11.90
C PHE A 85 -1.67 -1.29 12.99
N ASN A 86 -2.91 -1.66 12.63
CA ASN A 86 -3.92 -2.12 13.57
C ASN A 86 -3.90 -3.64 13.80
N ALA A 87 -3.01 -4.37 13.11
CA ALA A 87 -2.86 -5.80 13.31
C ALA A 87 -2.26 -6.10 14.70
N GLY A 88 -3.11 -6.48 15.64
CA GLY A 88 -2.72 -6.87 17.00
C GLY A 88 -2.35 -8.36 17.13
N GLY A 89 -1.82 -8.70 18.31
CA GLY A 89 -1.48 -10.09 18.67
C GLY A 89 -0.03 -10.46 18.40
N GLY A 90 0.24 -11.77 18.29
CA GLY A 90 1.54 -12.28 17.89
C GLY A 90 1.81 -12.06 16.40
N LEU A 91 3.01 -12.41 15.95
CA LEU A 91 3.43 -12.17 14.57
C LEU A 91 2.53 -12.86 13.53
N ILE A 92 2.12 -14.10 13.79
CA ILE A 92 1.28 -14.87 12.87
C ILE A 92 -0.15 -14.32 12.87
N GLU A 93 -0.71 -14.03 14.04
CA GLU A 93 -2.04 -13.42 14.16
C GLU A 93 -2.09 -12.07 13.45
N GLY A 94 -1.07 -11.23 13.65
CA GLY A 94 -0.97 -9.93 13.01
C GLY A 94 -0.82 -10.02 11.48
N LEU A 95 0.02 -10.94 10.98
CA LEU A 95 0.13 -11.18 9.53
C LEU A 95 -1.20 -11.65 8.92
N LEU A 96 -1.92 -12.55 9.59
CA LEU A 96 -3.23 -13.03 9.12
C LEU A 96 -4.29 -11.93 9.16
N ALA A 97 -4.36 -11.15 10.24
CA ALA A 97 -5.28 -10.04 10.38
C ALA A 97 -5.03 -8.97 9.30
N ALA A 98 -3.78 -8.55 9.14
CA ALA A 98 -3.39 -7.58 8.11
C ALA A 98 -3.69 -8.09 6.68
N MET A 99 -3.48 -9.40 6.43
CA MET A 99 -3.81 -10.01 5.14
C MET A 99 -5.31 -9.96 4.87
N VAL A 100 -6.14 -10.41 5.81
CA VAL A 100 -7.59 -10.48 5.63
C VAL A 100 -8.18 -9.08 5.50
N PHE A 101 -7.89 -8.19 6.46
CA PHE A 101 -8.46 -6.85 6.45
C PHE A 101 -7.89 -5.98 5.32
N GLY A 102 -6.61 -6.14 4.99
CA GLY A 102 -6.00 -5.50 3.82
C GLY A 102 -6.68 -5.92 2.52
N LEU A 103 -6.93 -7.23 2.31
CA LEU A 103 -7.66 -7.72 1.13
C LEU A 103 -9.10 -7.19 1.07
N VAL A 104 -9.83 -7.25 2.18
CA VAL A 104 -11.20 -6.71 2.26
C VAL A 104 -11.22 -5.22 1.93
N GLY A 105 -10.29 -4.45 2.49
CA GLY A 105 -10.12 -3.03 2.20
C GLY A 105 -9.82 -2.77 0.71
N ILE A 106 -8.89 -3.50 0.13
CA ILE A 106 -8.58 -3.37 -1.31
C ILE A 106 -9.81 -3.64 -2.17
N VAL A 107 -10.55 -4.71 -1.89
CA VAL A 107 -11.79 -5.04 -2.61
C VAL A 107 -12.83 -3.92 -2.45
N ALA A 108 -13.04 -3.44 -1.22
CA ALA A 108 -13.97 -2.36 -0.94
C ALA A 108 -13.59 -1.07 -1.68
N GLN A 109 -12.30 -0.73 -1.73
CA GLN A 109 -11.81 0.44 -2.46
C GLN A 109 -12.05 0.31 -3.97
N VAL A 110 -11.71 -0.84 -4.56
CA VAL A 110 -11.93 -1.08 -6.00
C VAL A 110 -13.41 -0.93 -6.34
N LEU A 111 -14.30 -1.52 -5.54
CA LEU A 111 -15.74 -1.39 -5.73
C LEU A 111 -16.23 0.05 -5.58
N ALA A 112 -15.75 0.76 -4.55
CA ALA A 112 -16.14 2.14 -4.29
C ALA A 112 -15.76 3.07 -5.45
N VAL A 113 -14.58 2.88 -6.04
CA VAL A 113 -14.15 3.60 -7.24
C VAL A 113 -15.11 3.34 -8.40
N ARG A 114 -15.53 2.09 -8.66
CA ARG A 114 -16.46 1.79 -9.76
C ARG A 114 -17.85 2.38 -9.55
N VAL A 115 -18.33 2.37 -8.30
CA VAL A 115 -19.58 3.02 -7.94
C VAL A 115 -19.49 4.53 -8.17
N LEU A 116 -18.39 5.16 -7.77
CA LEU A 116 -18.17 6.59 -8.00
C LEU A 116 -18.13 6.91 -9.51
N GLU A 117 -17.37 6.14 -10.28
CA GLU A 117 -17.25 6.32 -11.74
C GLU A 117 -18.61 6.26 -12.42
N TRP A 118 -19.42 5.26 -12.03
CA TRP A 118 -20.78 5.10 -12.50
C TRP A 118 -21.67 6.28 -12.09
N ALA A 119 -21.66 6.66 -10.81
CA ALA A 119 -22.50 7.74 -10.29
C ALA A 119 -22.13 9.12 -10.85
N ALA A 120 -20.85 9.35 -11.12
CA ALA A 120 -20.34 10.60 -11.68
C ALA A 120 -20.42 10.65 -13.22
N GLY A 121 -20.79 9.54 -13.88
CA GLY A 121 -20.87 9.44 -15.34
C GLY A 121 -19.52 9.61 -16.05
N ILE A 122 -18.41 9.30 -15.38
CA ILE A 122 -17.05 9.53 -15.90
C ILE A 122 -16.64 8.36 -16.78
N GLN A 123 -16.31 8.67 -18.04
CA GLN A 123 -15.82 7.69 -19.01
C GLN A 123 -14.31 7.49 -18.88
N ILE A 124 -13.89 6.78 -17.83
CA ILE A 124 -12.49 6.50 -17.49
C ILE A 124 -11.71 5.97 -18.70
N GLY A 125 -12.32 5.06 -19.47
CA GLY A 125 -11.69 4.48 -20.65
C GLY A 125 -11.21 5.53 -21.65
N GLN A 126 -12.02 6.55 -21.95
CA GLN A 126 -11.58 7.62 -22.85
C GLN A 126 -10.54 8.52 -22.19
N LEU A 127 -10.73 8.80 -20.89
CA LEU A 127 -9.83 9.65 -20.11
C LEU A 127 -8.39 9.12 -20.09
N ILE A 128 -8.19 7.82 -19.86
CA ILE A 128 -6.87 7.22 -19.74
C ILE A 128 -6.14 7.03 -21.08
N HIS A 129 -6.87 7.05 -22.19
CA HIS A 129 -6.27 6.93 -23.54
C HIS A 129 -5.84 8.27 -24.14
N ALA A 130 -6.30 9.40 -23.58
CA ALA A 130 -5.95 10.73 -24.05
C ALA A 130 -4.44 10.95 -24.06
N ASP A 131 -3.94 11.56 -25.14
CA ASP A 131 -2.53 11.91 -25.32
C ASP A 131 -2.10 13.08 -24.43
N GLU A 132 -3.05 13.91 -24.02
CA GLU A 132 -2.81 15.07 -23.18
C GLU A 132 -3.33 14.87 -21.75
N LEU A 133 -2.65 15.52 -20.81
CA LEU A 133 -3.05 15.55 -19.41
C LEU A 133 -4.32 16.39 -19.28
N THR A 134 -5.40 15.75 -18.83
CA THR A 134 -6.70 16.41 -18.65
C THR A 134 -6.90 16.77 -17.17
N PRO A 135 -7.47 17.95 -16.84
CA PRO A 135 -7.76 18.32 -15.45
C PRO A 135 -8.67 17.31 -14.72
N ALA A 136 -9.55 16.64 -15.46
CA ALA A 136 -10.43 15.61 -14.91
C ALA A 136 -9.66 14.43 -14.27
N SER A 137 -8.46 14.11 -14.75
CA SER A 137 -7.65 13.03 -14.17
C SER A 137 -7.23 13.32 -12.73
N PHE A 138 -6.97 14.57 -12.37
CA PHE A 138 -6.66 14.96 -10.99
C PHE A 138 -7.86 14.82 -10.07
N VAL A 139 -9.06 15.16 -10.54
CA VAL A 139 -10.30 15.00 -9.76
C VAL A 139 -10.57 13.52 -9.49
N VAL A 140 -10.42 12.67 -10.52
CA VAL A 140 -10.57 11.21 -10.37
C VAL A 140 -9.49 10.62 -9.46
N GLY A 141 -8.25 11.08 -9.59
CA GLY A 141 -7.14 10.70 -8.72
C GLY A 141 -7.38 11.10 -7.27
N ALA A 142 -7.86 12.33 -7.02
CA ALA A 142 -8.24 12.78 -5.68
C ALA A 142 -9.39 11.95 -5.10
N ALA A 143 -10.34 11.54 -5.93
CA ALA A 143 -11.43 10.68 -5.49
C ALA A 143 -10.94 9.26 -5.12
N HIS A 144 -9.98 8.70 -5.87
CA HIS A 144 -9.32 7.44 -5.49
C HIS A 144 -8.69 7.56 -4.10
N LEU A 145 -7.94 8.64 -3.87
CA LEU A 145 -7.31 8.90 -2.57
C LEU A 145 -8.34 9.05 -1.46
N GLY A 146 -9.38 9.87 -1.67
CA GLY A 146 -10.44 10.06 -0.68
C GLY A 146 -11.16 8.75 -0.33
N LEU A 147 -11.51 7.94 -1.32
CA LEU A 147 -12.17 6.65 -1.11
C LEU A 147 -11.27 5.66 -0.36
N GLY A 148 -10.01 5.51 -0.74
CA GLY A 148 -9.13 4.59 -0.02
C GLY A 148 -8.74 5.10 1.36
N LEU A 149 -8.70 6.41 1.62
CA LEU A 149 -8.60 6.94 2.99
C LEU A 149 -9.80 6.52 3.85
N VAL A 150 -11.03 6.67 3.34
CA VAL A 150 -12.26 6.25 4.04
C VAL A 150 -12.21 4.75 4.33
N VAL A 151 -11.84 3.95 3.32
CA VAL A 151 -11.75 2.49 3.47
C VAL A 151 -10.63 2.09 4.44
N ALA A 152 -9.49 2.75 4.40
CA ALA A 152 -8.39 2.49 5.33
C ALA A 152 -8.83 2.74 6.77
N VAL A 153 -9.55 3.84 7.04
CA VAL A 153 -10.12 4.10 8.37
C VAL A 153 -11.14 3.03 8.76
N ALA A 154 -11.94 2.51 7.82
CA ALA A 154 -12.89 1.43 8.11
C ALA A 154 -12.24 0.08 8.40
N VAL A 155 -10.98 -0.10 7.97
CA VAL A 155 -10.15 -1.28 8.22
C VAL A 155 -9.37 -1.18 9.55
N ALA A 156 -9.31 0.02 10.14
CA ALA A 156 -8.62 0.28 11.41
C ALA A 156 -9.33 -0.33 12.62
#